data_AF-A0A453M0U2-F1
#
_entry.id   AF-A0A453M0U2-F1
#
_cell.length_a   1.000
_cell.length_b   1.000
_cell.length_c   1.000
_cell.angle_alpha   90.00
_cell.angle_beta   90.00
_cell.angle_gamma   90.00
#
_symmetry.space_group_name_H-M   'P 1'
#
loop_
_entity.id
_entity.type
_entity.pdbx_description
1 polymer ?
#
loop_
_entity_poly.entity_id
_entity_poly.type
_entity_poly.pdbx_seq_one_letter_code
_entity_poly.pdbx_strand_id
1 'polypeptide(L)'
;NEEYTTNADGLVVNDGTWTYKIPTVDTIPKQFNVELISSARDKKRVLSSKASGEPPLLLAASVHCAMREAIRAARREFSVNSPLTFQMDVPATMADVKELCGLDVVERHLQRLSSATARA
;
A
#
# COMPACT_ATOMS: atom_id res chain seq x y z
N ASN A 1 -3.93 1.19 6.25
CA ASN A 1 -3.96 1.90 7.55
C ASN A 1 -5.38 2.05 8.04
N GLU A 2 -6.26 2.69 7.27
CA GLU A 2 -7.67 2.80 7.66
C GLU A 2 -8.35 1.44 7.52
N GLU A 3 -8.82 0.90 8.64
CA GLU A 3 -9.54 -0.36 8.74
C GLU A 3 -10.69 -0.16 9.74
N TYR A 4 -11.86 -0.68 9.41
CA TYR A 4 -13.00 -0.72 10.32
C TYR A 4 -13.22 -2.18 10.70
N THR A 5 -13.16 -2.48 11.99
CA THR A 5 -13.37 -3.82 12.52
C THR A 5 -14.74 -3.90 13.18
N THR A 6 -15.37 -5.07 13.08
CA THR A 6 -16.68 -5.35 13.67
C THR A 6 -16.59 -6.56 14.60
N ASN A 7 -17.41 -6.57 15.64
CA ASN A 7 -17.53 -7.74 16.52
C ASN A 7 -18.47 -8.80 15.91
N ALA A 8 -18.61 -9.95 16.59
CA ALA A 8 -19.51 -11.02 16.15
C ALA A 8 -21.00 -10.60 16.06
N ASP A 9 -21.40 -9.54 16.78
CA ASP A 9 -22.74 -8.97 16.76
C ASP A 9 -22.94 -7.94 15.64
N GLY A 10 -21.90 -7.64 14.85
CA GLY A 10 -21.93 -6.65 13.77
C GLY A 10 -21.73 -5.20 14.21
N LEU A 11 -21.35 -4.96 15.48
CA LEU A 11 -21.06 -3.63 16.00
C LEU A 11 -19.62 -3.22 15.68
N VAL A 12 -19.44 -1.96 15.28
CA VAL A 12 -18.11 -1.37 15.04
C VAL A 12 -17.37 -1.26 16.37
N VAL A 13 -16.15 -1.80 16.41
CA VAL A 13 -15.32 -1.76 17.63
C VAL A 13 -14.36 -0.56 17.65
N ASN A 14 -14.14 0.13 16.53
CA ASN A 14 -13.32 1.34 16.50
C ASN A 14 -14.13 2.54 17.03
N ASP A 15 -13.77 3.01 18.22
CA ASP A 15 -14.43 4.07 18.98
C ASP A 15 -13.66 5.41 18.98
N GLY A 16 -12.50 5.49 18.31
CA GLY A 16 -11.74 6.73 18.27
C GLY A 16 -10.45 6.66 17.45
N THR A 17 -9.67 7.74 17.47
CA THR A 17 -8.39 7.85 16.74
C THR A 17 -7.30 6.92 17.26
N TRP A 18 -7.48 6.35 18.46
CA TRP A 18 -6.62 5.31 18.98
C TRP A 18 -6.81 3.97 18.29
N THR A 19 -8.02 3.68 17.81
CA THR A 19 -8.43 2.41 17.22
C THR A 19 -8.65 2.52 15.69
N TYR A 20 -9.01 3.69 15.16
CA TYR A 20 -9.10 3.99 13.72
C TYR A 20 -7.97 4.92 13.26
N LYS A 21 -7.14 4.46 12.32
CA LYS A 21 -5.90 5.14 11.92
C LYS A 21 -5.98 5.79 10.55
N ILE A 22 -6.30 7.08 10.53
CA ILE A 22 -6.20 7.93 9.34
C ILE A 22 -4.74 8.14 8.92
N PRO A 23 -4.47 8.44 7.63
CA PRO A 23 -3.16 8.89 7.17
C PRO A 23 -2.69 10.13 7.95
N THR A 24 -1.45 10.07 8.42
CA THR A 24 -0.75 11.17 9.12
C THR A 24 0.45 11.66 8.30
N VAL A 25 1.17 12.66 8.80
CA VAL A 25 2.39 13.20 8.19
C VAL A 25 3.47 12.15 7.93
N ASP A 26 3.46 11.03 8.63
CA ASP A 26 4.43 9.95 8.46
C ASP A 26 4.06 8.98 7.34
N THR A 27 2.83 9.08 6.82
CA THR A 27 2.29 8.18 5.79
C THR A 27 2.32 8.76 4.38
N ILE A 28 2.66 10.05 4.24
CA ILE A 28 2.81 10.68 2.92
C ILE A 28 4.09 10.19 2.23
N PRO A 29 4.10 10.08 0.89
CA PRO A 29 5.33 9.78 0.16
C PRO A 29 6.41 10.82 0.45
N LYS A 30 7.64 10.36 0.74
CA LYS A 30 8.79 11.24 0.99
C LYS A 30 9.04 12.21 -0.18
N GLN A 31 8.81 11.75 -1.40
CA GLN A 31 8.79 12.57 -2.59
C GLN A 31 7.39 12.53 -3.20
N PHE A 32 6.72 13.67 -3.22
CA PHE A 32 5.36 13.80 -3.74
C PHE A 32 5.33 14.90 -4.81
N ASN A 33 5.40 14.49 -6.08
CA ASN A 33 5.43 15.39 -7.23
C ASN A 33 4.02 15.52 -7.83
N VAL A 34 3.57 16.75 -8.06
CA VAL A 34 2.26 17.04 -8.67
C VAL A 34 2.43 18.08 -9.76
N GLU A 35 1.90 17.80 -10.94
CA GLU A 35 1.91 18.70 -12.09
C GLU A 35 0.51 18.87 -12.65
N LEU A 36 0.16 20.11 -13.01
CA LEU A 36 -1.10 20.42 -13.68
C LEU A 36 -0.87 20.51 -15.17
N ILE A 37 -1.60 19.69 -15.92
CA ILE A 37 -1.51 19.68 -17.39
C ILE A 37 -2.11 20.98 -17.94
N SER A 38 -1.33 21.71 -18.74
CA SER A 38 -1.82 22.85 -19.51
C SER A 38 -2.75 22.34 -20.61
N SER A 39 -4.05 22.61 -20.48
CA SER A 39 -5.05 22.20 -21.45
C SER A 39 -5.53 23.38 -22.30
N ALA A 40 -5.89 23.10 -23.55
CA ALA A 40 -6.54 24.07 -24.42
C ALA A 40 -7.84 24.61 -23.80
N ARG A 41 -8.20 25.84 -24.17
CA ARG A 41 -9.37 26.54 -23.64
C ARG A 41 -10.66 25.78 -23.99
N ASP A 42 -11.39 25.34 -22.97
CA ASP A 42 -12.70 24.69 -23.12
C ASP A 42 -13.82 25.72 -22.94
N LYS A 43 -14.54 26.01 -24.03
CA LYS A 43 -15.65 26.98 -24.04
C LYS A 43 -16.93 26.44 -23.39
N LYS A 44 -17.04 25.13 -23.14
CA LYS A 44 -18.23 24.49 -22.55
C LYS A 44 -18.21 24.53 -21.02
N ARG A 45 -17.09 24.90 -20.40
CA ARG A 45 -16.89 24.88 -18.96
C ARG A 45 -16.68 26.28 -18.41
N VAL A 46 -17.14 26.51 -17.18
CA VAL A 46 -16.94 27.77 -16.47
C VAL A 46 -15.44 28.05 -16.37
N LEU A 47 -14.99 29.13 -17.02
CA LEU A 47 -13.59 29.53 -17.09
C LEU A 47 -12.64 28.41 -17.56
N SER A 48 -13.14 27.45 -18.37
CA SER A 48 -12.37 26.28 -18.80
C SER A 48 -11.86 25.38 -17.66
N SER A 49 -12.51 25.39 -16.49
CA SER A 49 -12.15 24.60 -15.30
C SER A 49 -12.52 23.12 -15.42
N LYS A 50 -11.98 22.27 -14.54
CA LYS A 50 -12.34 20.84 -14.42
C LYS A 50 -12.52 20.46 -12.96
N ALA A 51 -13.46 19.57 -12.67
CA ALA A 51 -13.63 19.02 -11.33
C ALA A 51 -12.40 18.18 -10.95
N SER A 52 -11.89 18.41 -9.73
CA SER A 52 -10.69 17.73 -9.21
C SER A 52 -10.87 17.20 -7.78
N GLY A 53 -12.07 17.26 -7.20
CA GLY A 53 -12.30 16.80 -5.83
C GLY A 53 -12.11 15.28 -5.70
N GLU A 54 -12.95 14.51 -6.39
CA GLU A 54 -12.95 13.05 -6.35
C GLU A 54 -11.91 12.37 -7.25
N PRO A 55 -11.64 12.83 -8.50
CA PRO A 55 -10.79 12.08 -9.42
C PRO A 55 -9.39 11.72 -8.90
N PRO A 56 -8.68 12.57 -8.14
CA PRO A 56 -7.37 12.23 -7.60
C PRO A 56 -7.40 11.12 -6.55
N LEU A 57 -8.53 10.87 -5.88
CA LEU A 57 -8.64 9.83 -4.85
C LEU A 57 -8.31 8.45 -5.41
N LEU A 58 -8.74 8.17 -6.64
CA LEU A 58 -8.45 6.89 -7.32
C LEU A 58 -6.95 6.67 -7.53
N LEU A 59 -6.15 7.73 -7.65
CA LEU A 59 -4.70 7.61 -7.83
C LEU A 59 -4.01 6.97 -6.62
N ALA A 60 -4.63 7.00 -5.43
CA ALA A 60 -4.10 6.32 -4.25
C ALA A 60 -3.99 4.79 -4.44
N ALA A 61 -4.77 4.19 -5.34
CA ALA A 61 -4.67 2.78 -5.69
C ALA A 61 -3.28 2.41 -6.24
N SER A 62 -2.52 3.38 -6.78
CA SER A 62 -1.14 3.17 -7.21
C SER A 62 -0.23 2.66 -6.09
N VAL A 63 -0.40 3.14 -4.85
CA VAL A 63 0.36 2.69 -3.68
C VAL A 63 0.05 1.24 -3.36
N HIS A 64 -1.23 0.85 -3.44
CA HIS A 64 -1.66 -0.53 -3.25
C HIS A 64 -1.09 -1.46 -4.34
N CYS A 65 -1.07 -1.03 -5.60
CA CYS A 65 -0.43 -1.77 -6.69
C CYS A 65 1.08 -1.91 -6.50
N ALA A 66 1.77 -0.83 -6.08
CA ALA A 66 3.20 -0.88 -5.78
C ALA A 66 3.51 -1.89 -4.65
N MET A 67 2.65 -1.95 -3.63
CA MET A 67 2.79 -2.91 -2.55
C MET A 67 2.64 -4.36 -3.02
N ARG A 68 1.69 -4.63 -3.92
CA ARG A 68 1.51 -5.94 -4.54
C ARG A 68 2.77 -6.39 -5.30
N GLU A 69 3.39 -5.48 -6.04
CA GLU A 69 4.65 -5.77 -6.74
C GLU A 69 5.82 -5.99 -5.76
N ALA A 70 5.89 -5.24 -4.66
CA ALA A 70 6.89 -5.45 -3.62
C ALA A 70 6.79 -6.86 -2.98
N ILE A 71 5.57 -7.31 -2.68
CA ILE A 71 5.32 -8.67 -2.17
C ILE A 71 5.71 -9.72 -3.22
N ARG A 72 5.38 -9.50 -4.50
CA ARG A 72 5.82 -10.40 -5.60
C ARG A 72 7.33 -10.52 -5.66
N ALA A 73 8.05 -9.40 -5.55
CA ALA A 73 9.51 -9.40 -5.53
C ALA A 73 10.06 -10.15 -4.31
N ALA A 74 9.51 -9.90 -3.11
CA ALA A 74 9.90 -10.60 -1.89
C ALA A 74 9.67 -12.13 -2.01
N ARG A 75 8.54 -12.56 -2.59
CA ARG A 75 8.27 -13.98 -2.83
C ARG A 75 9.25 -14.62 -3.80
N ARG A 76 9.60 -13.93 -4.90
CA ARG A 76 10.64 -14.42 -5.84
C ARG A 76 11.97 -14.63 -5.15
N GLU A 77 12.34 -13.71 -4.26
CA GLU A 77 13.64 -13.73 -3.62
C GLU A 77 13.70 -14.76 -2.49
N PHE A 78 12.70 -14.80 -1.61
CA PHE A 78 12.77 -15.56 -0.37
C PHE A 78 11.89 -16.81 -0.34
N SER A 79 10.81 -16.87 -1.12
CA SER A 79 9.82 -17.95 -1.06
C SER A 79 9.78 -18.77 -2.35
N VAL A 80 10.79 -19.62 -2.51
CA VAL A 80 11.08 -20.47 -3.69
C VAL A 80 9.86 -21.29 -4.17
N ASN A 81 8.90 -21.60 -3.30
CA ASN A 81 7.73 -22.43 -3.63
C ASN A 81 6.38 -21.70 -3.51
N SER A 82 6.36 -20.38 -3.27
CA SER A 82 5.10 -19.64 -3.16
C SER A 82 4.62 -19.12 -4.51
N PRO A 83 3.31 -19.23 -4.82
CA PRO A 83 2.76 -18.68 -6.05
C PRO A 83 2.93 -17.15 -6.08
N LEU A 84 3.33 -16.62 -7.24
CA LEU A 84 3.44 -15.17 -7.47
C LEU A 84 2.09 -14.48 -7.69
N THR A 85 1.06 -15.28 -7.98
CA THR A 85 -0.32 -14.83 -8.04
C THR A 85 -0.95 -15.03 -6.67
N PHE A 86 -1.48 -13.95 -6.10
CA PHE A 86 -2.19 -13.96 -4.83
C PHE A 86 -3.25 -12.86 -4.81
N GLN A 87 -4.29 -13.10 -4.04
CA GLN A 87 -5.26 -12.08 -3.68
C GLN A 87 -4.68 -11.24 -2.54
N MET A 88 -4.88 -9.93 -2.63
CA MET A 88 -4.51 -8.97 -1.59
C MET A 88 -5.68 -8.01 -1.51
N ASP A 89 -6.40 -8.11 -0.41
CA ASP A 89 -7.60 -7.33 -0.15
C ASP A 89 -7.23 -5.91 0.30
N VAL A 90 -8.23 -5.04 0.35
CA VAL A 90 -8.09 -3.65 0.79
C VAL A 90 -8.78 -3.53 2.15
N PRO A 91 -8.13 -2.92 3.15
CA PRO A 91 -6.80 -2.29 3.12
C PRO A 91 -5.65 -3.32 3.15
N ALA A 92 -4.50 -2.98 2.55
CA ALA A 92 -3.28 -3.78 2.72
C ALA A 92 -2.65 -3.44 4.08
N THR A 93 -3.09 -4.11 5.15
CA THR A 93 -2.55 -3.88 6.49
C THR A 93 -1.17 -4.50 6.65
N MET A 94 -0.43 -4.08 7.68
CA MET A 94 0.88 -4.65 7.98
C MET A 94 0.82 -6.15 8.27
N ALA A 95 -0.28 -6.63 8.86
CA ALA A 95 -0.49 -8.05 9.14
C ALA A 95 -0.63 -8.83 7.83
N ASP A 96 -1.54 -8.41 6.95
CA ASP A 96 -1.79 -9.06 5.67
C ASP A 96 -0.54 -9.07 4.80
N VAL A 97 0.16 -7.94 4.73
CA VAL A 97 1.43 -7.81 4.01
C VAL A 97 2.46 -8.81 4.52
N LYS A 98 2.62 -8.92 5.84
CA LYS A 98 3.62 -9.80 6.45
C LYS A 98 3.30 -11.27 6.19
N GLU A 99 2.03 -11.63 6.30
CA GLU A 99 1.55 -12.97 5.96
C GLU A 99 1.79 -13.29 4.48
N LEU A 100 1.45 -12.35 3.60
CA LEU A 100 1.64 -12.51 2.15
C LEU A 100 3.12 -12.58 1.77
N CYS A 101 4.03 -11.86 2.42
CA CYS A 101 5.48 -11.98 2.18
C CYS A 101 6.03 -13.32 2.69
N GLY A 102 5.53 -13.80 3.82
CA GLY A 102 6.03 -14.97 4.55
C GLY A 102 6.57 -14.57 5.93
N LEU A 103 6.25 -15.37 6.95
CA LEU A 103 6.57 -15.05 8.34
C LEU A 103 8.06 -15.16 8.66
N ASP A 104 8.82 -15.92 7.87
CA ASP A 104 10.24 -16.23 8.06
C ASP A 104 11.17 -15.47 7.09
N VAL A 105 10.63 -14.53 6.31
CA VAL A 105 11.40 -13.73 5.34
C VAL A 105 12.57 -13.02 6.01
N VAL A 106 12.36 -12.48 7.22
CA VAL A 106 13.43 -11.79 7.98
C VAL A 106 14.54 -12.76 8.37
N GLU A 107 14.19 -13.95 8.85
CA GLU A 107 15.18 -14.96 9.24
C GLU A 107 15.98 -15.43 8.03
N ARG A 108 15.32 -15.74 6.91
CA ARG A 108 15.99 -16.11 5.66
C ARG A 108 16.90 -15.00 5.14
N HIS A 109 16.49 -13.74 5.26
CA HIS A 109 17.32 -12.59 4.89
C HIS A 109 18.58 -12.48 5.76
N LEU A 110 18.44 -12.62 7.08
CA LEU A 110 19.58 -12.59 8.01
C LEU A 110 20.55 -13.76 7.77
N GLN A 111 20.04 -14.98 7.53
CA GLN A 111 20.85 -16.15 7.17
C GLN A 111 21.61 -15.94 5.86
N ARG A 112 20.99 -15.28 4.87
CA ARG A 112 21.69 -14.91 3.62
C ARG A 112 22.83 -13.94 3.87
N LEU A 113 22.60 -12.87 4.64
CA LEU A 113 23.64 -11.90 4.96
C LEU A 113 24.82 -12.55 5.68
N SER A 114 24.57 -13.39 6.68
CA SER A 114 25.64 -14.09 7.40
C SER A 114 26.43 -15.04 6.51
N SER A 115 25.74 -15.78 5.61
CA SER A 115 26.40 -16.66 4.64
C SER A 115 27.23 -15.92 3.59
N ALA A 116 26.88 -14.67 3.26
CA ALA A 116 27.62 -13.83 2.34
C ALA A 116 28.88 -13.27 3.00
N THR A 117 28.80 -12.81 4.25
CA THR A 117 29.96 -12.36 5.04
C THR A 117 30.96 -13.49 5.29
N ALA A 118 30.49 -14.73 5.50
CA ALA A 118 31.37 -15.89 5.69
C ALA A 118 32.11 -16.34 4.42
N ARG A 119 31.74 -15.82 3.24
CA ARG A 119 32.36 -16.14 1.93
C ARG A 119 33.31 -15.05 1.42
N ALA A 120 33.35 -13.89 2.08
CA ALA A 120 34.26 -12.78 1.78
C ALA A 120 35.52 -12.88 2.65
#